data_AF-A0A2A9KBV7-F1
#
_entry.id   AF-A0A2A9KBV7-F1
#
_cell.length_a   1.000
_cell.length_b   1.000
_cell.length_c   1.000
_cell.angle_alpha   90.00
_cell.angle_beta   90.00
_cell.angle_gamma   90.00
#
_symmetry.space_group_name_H-M   'P 1'
#
loop_
_entity.id
_entity.type
_entity.pdbx_description
1 polymer ?
#
loop_
_entity_poly.entity_id
_entity_poly.type
_entity_poly.pdbx_seq_one_letter_code
_entity_poly.pdbx_strand_id
1 'polypeptide(L)'
;MELIAKSLISALLVGAMGLVIYVQYNGLKAAKERADHAEQVTRDRDDTLKALMQAATRNKQAAAKLEASRDSIAATLTERENLIESLLHDDPTIRTWADTPLPDAVARLREHPAITGADAYHQRLSSSDPLPTAGDGTQD
;
A
#
# COMPACT_ATOMS: atom_id res chain seq x y z
N MET A 1 -52.61 4.57 -71.38
CA MET A 1 -51.57 3.67 -70.82
C MET A 1 -50.40 4.44 -70.21
N GLU A 2 -49.95 5.56 -70.78
CA GLU A 2 -48.78 6.31 -70.26
C GLU A 2 -48.94 6.92 -68.86
N LEU A 3 -50.15 7.38 -68.48
CA LEU A 3 -50.40 7.97 -67.15
C LEU A 3 -50.26 6.95 -66.01
N ILE A 4 -50.71 5.70 -66.26
CA ILE A 4 -50.61 4.61 -65.29
C ILE A 4 -49.14 4.21 -65.12
N ALA A 5 -48.39 4.11 -66.22
CA ALA A 5 -46.96 3.81 -66.18
C ALA A 5 -46.16 4.89 -65.43
N LYS A 6 -46.45 6.17 -65.68
CA LYS A 6 -45.81 7.30 -64.96
C LYS A 6 -46.11 7.30 -63.46
N SER A 7 -47.35 7.00 -63.07
CA SER A 7 -47.75 6.89 -61.66
C SER A 7 -47.06 5.71 -60.94
N LEU A 8 -46.84 4.61 -61.65
CA LEU A 8 -46.10 3.46 -61.11
C LEU A 8 -44.62 3.78 -60.90
N ILE A 9 -44.01 4.49 -61.85
CA ILE A 9 -42.61 4.89 -61.77
C ILE A 9 -42.40 5.87 -60.61
N SER A 10 -43.28 6.87 -60.42
CA SER A 10 -43.15 7.82 -59.32
C SER A 10 -43.31 7.14 -57.94
N ALA A 11 -44.26 6.21 -57.82
CA ALA A 11 -44.44 5.43 -56.59
C ALA A 11 -43.20 4.58 -56.26
N LEU A 12 -42.60 3.93 -57.26
CA LEU A 12 -41.34 3.19 -57.10
C LEU A 12 -40.19 4.09 -56.65
N LEU A 13 -40.09 5.30 -57.21
CA LEU A 13 -39.03 6.26 -56.88
C LEU A 13 -39.15 6.75 -55.44
N VAL A 14 -40.37 7.03 -54.96
CA VAL A 14 -40.62 7.41 -53.57
C VAL A 14 -40.29 6.27 -52.62
N GLY A 15 -40.67 5.02 -52.96
CA GLY A 15 -40.33 3.84 -52.18
C GLY A 15 -38.83 3.63 -52.07
N ALA A 16 -38.10 3.73 -53.19
CA ALA A 16 -36.64 3.64 -53.22
C ALA A 16 -35.99 4.73 -52.37
N MET A 17 -36.50 5.96 -52.44
CA MET A 17 -35.98 7.09 -51.65
C MET A 17 -36.20 6.89 -50.14
N GLY A 18 -37.37 6.39 -49.74
CA GLY A 18 -37.63 6.03 -48.34
C GLY A 18 -36.67 4.94 -47.83
N LEU A 19 -36.37 3.95 -48.67
CA LEU A 19 -35.43 2.87 -48.34
C LEU A 19 -34.01 3.39 -48.16
N VAL A 20 -33.54 4.28 -49.04
CA VAL A 20 -32.23 4.94 -48.90
C VAL A 20 -32.16 5.75 -47.61
N ILE A 21 -33.18 6.55 -47.31
CA ILE A 21 -33.24 7.35 -46.07
C ILE A 21 -33.19 6.44 -44.84
N TYR A 22 -33.91 5.32 -44.86
CA TYR A 22 -33.92 4.35 -43.77
C TYR A 22 -32.54 3.74 -43.51
N VAL A 23 -31.84 3.31 -44.57
CA VAL A 23 -30.48 2.75 -44.46
C VAL A 23 -29.49 3.80 -43.94
N GLN A 24 -29.56 5.03 -44.45
CA GLN A 24 -28.70 6.13 -44.01
C GLN A 24 -28.95 6.50 -42.54
N TYR A 25 -30.21 6.55 -42.12
CA TYR A 25 -30.58 6.83 -40.73
C TYR A 25 -30.06 5.75 -39.78
N ASN A 26 -30.22 4.47 -40.13
CA ASN A 26 -29.72 3.37 -39.33
C ASN A 26 -28.19 3.36 -39.26
N GLY A 27 -27.50 3.65 -40.38
CA GLY A 27 -26.04 3.77 -40.42
C GLY A 27 -25.52 4.91 -39.55
N LEU A 28 -26.16 6.08 -39.62
CA LEU A 28 -25.81 7.24 -38.80
C LEU A 28 -26.04 6.98 -37.31
N LYS A 29 -27.16 6.33 -36.96
CA LYS A 29 -27.47 5.95 -35.58
C LYS A 29 -26.42 4.99 -35.03
N ALA A 30 -26.07 3.95 -35.78
CA ALA A 30 -25.03 2.99 -35.38
C ALA A 30 -23.64 3.65 -35.27
N ALA A 31 -23.31 4.58 -36.15
CA ALA A 31 -22.05 5.34 -36.08
C ALA A 31 -22.00 6.23 -34.83
N LYS A 32 -23.11 6.90 -34.50
CA LYS A 32 -23.21 7.73 -33.29
C LYS A 32 -23.12 6.91 -32.01
N GLU A 33 -23.86 5.81 -31.92
CA GLU A 33 -23.79 4.91 -30.75
C GLU A 33 -22.37 4.36 -30.53
N ARG A 34 -21.66 4.02 -31.61
CA ARG A 34 -20.24 3.60 -31.52
C ARG A 34 -19.34 4.73 -31.04
N ALA A 35 -19.55 5.96 -31.50
CA ALA A 35 -18.78 7.12 -31.05
C ALA A 35 -19.04 7.42 -29.57
N ASP A 36 -20.29 7.43 -29.14
CA ASP A 36 -20.68 7.65 -27.74
C ASP A 36 -20.11 6.54 -26.84
N HIS A 37 -20.17 5.28 -27.27
CA HIS A 37 -19.54 4.17 -26.53
C HIS A 37 -18.02 4.29 -26.47
N ALA A 38 -17.37 4.64 -27.58
CA ALA A 38 -15.92 4.83 -27.60
C ALA A 38 -15.49 5.98 -26.67
N GLU A 39 -16.26 7.07 -26.64
CA GLU A 39 -16.01 8.19 -25.73
C GLU A 39 -16.19 7.77 -24.26
N GLN A 40 -17.25 7.03 -23.94
CA GLN A 40 -17.48 6.51 -22.59
C GLN A 40 -16.34 5.59 -22.13
N VAL A 41 -15.94 4.64 -22.98
CA VAL A 41 -14.81 3.74 -22.68
C VAL A 41 -13.52 4.53 -22.49
N THR A 42 -13.29 5.59 -23.28
CA THR A 42 -12.11 6.44 -23.13
C THR A 42 -12.14 7.19 -21.79
N ARG A 43 -13.29 7.76 -21.40
CA ARG A 43 -13.45 8.44 -20.10
C ARG A 43 -13.21 7.49 -18.92
N ASP A 44 -13.79 6.29 -18.95
CA ASP A 44 -13.57 5.26 -17.92
C ASP A 44 -12.10 4.86 -17.81
N ARG A 45 -11.42 4.75 -18.96
CA ARG A 45 -9.97 4.45 -19.01
C ARG A 45 -9.15 5.58 -18.42
N ASP A 46 -9.48 6.83 -18.71
CA ASP A 46 -8.78 8.00 -18.18
C ASP A 46 -8.95 8.10 -16.65
N ASP A 47 -10.16 7.88 -16.15
CA ASP A 47 -10.43 7.86 -14.70
C ASP A 47 -9.68 6.74 -14.00
N THR A 48 -9.66 5.54 -14.61
CA THR A 48 -8.87 4.40 -14.10
C THR A 48 -7.38 4.72 -14.10
N LEU A 49 -6.87 5.31 -15.18
CA LEU A 49 -5.46 5.67 -15.30
C LEU A 49 -5.06 6.71 -14.24
N LYS A 50 -5.93 7.71 -14.01
CA LYS A 50 -5.73 8.72 -12.97
C LYS A 50 -5.72 8.10 -11.57
N ALA A 51 -6.63 7.18 -11.28
CA ALA A 51 -6.66 6.46 -10.00
C ALA A 51 -5.37 5.63 -9.80
N LEU A 52 -4.94 4.89 -10.82
CA LEU A 52 -3.71 4.10 -10.78
C LEU A 52 -2.46 4.99 -10.60
N MET A 53 -2.41 6.14 -11.26
CA MET A 53 -1.30 7.09 -11.12
C MET A 53 -1.23 7.69 -9.71
N GLN A 54 -2.37 8.02 -9.12
CA GLN A 54 -2.44 8.47 -7.73
C GLN A 54 -1.99 7.37 -6.75
N ALA A 55 -2.46 6.14 -6.94
CA ALA A 55 -2.05 5.00 -6.13
C ALA A 55 -0.54 4.73 -6.24
N ALA A 56 0.02 4.76 -7.46
CA ALA A 56 1.44 4.60 -7.69
C ALA A 56 2.27 5.72 -7.03
N THR A 57 1.80 6.97 -7.10
CA THR A 57 2.46 8.11 -6.45
C THR A 57 2.48 7.95 -4.92
N ARG A 58 1.35 7.57 -4.32
CA ARG A 58 1.26 7.29 -2.88
C ARG A 58 2.19 6.16 -2.48
N ASN A 59 2.24 5.08 -3.27
CA ASN A 59 3.11 3.94 -2.98
C ASN A 59 4.60 4.35 -3.04
N LYS A 60 4.99 5.15 -4.04
CA LYS A 60 6.36 5.69 -4.13
C LYS A 60 6.72 6.56 -2.92
N GLN A 61 5.81 7.42 -2.46
CA GLN A 61 6.02 8.23 -1.27
C GLN A 61 6.16 7.38 0.00
N ALA A 62 5.32 6.35 0.15
CA ALA A 62 5.41 5.43 1.28
C ALA A 62 6.73 4.64 1.28
N ALA A 63 7.17 4.16 0.11
CA ALA A 63 8.45 3.49 -0.06
C ALA A 63 9.64 4.41 0.30
N ALA A 64 9.64 5.65 -0.21
CA ALA A 64 10.68 6.63 0.12
C ALA A 64 10.73 6.97 1.62
N LYS A 65 9.57 7.06 2.28
CA LYS A 65 9.50 7.27 3.73
C LYS A 65 10.06 6.08 4.50
N LEU A 66 9.79 4.86 4.04
CA LEU A 66 10.33 3.64 4.66
C LEU A 66 11.86 3.56 4.50
N GLU A 67 12.37 3.90 3.32
CA GLU A 67 13.80 3.97 3.04
C GLU A 67 14.49 5.02 3.91
N ALA A 68 13.98 6.25 3.97
CA ALA A 68 14.49 7.28 4.87
C ALA A 68 14.48 6.85 6.35
N SER A 69 13.45 6.09 6.77
CA SER A 69 13.39 5.56 8.13
C SER A 69 14.48 4.51 8.36
N ARG A 70 14.72 3.61 7.40
CA ARG A 70 15.81 2.61 7.48
C ARG A 70 17.17 3.28 7.54
N ASP A 71 17.42 4.29 6.71
CA ASP A 71 18.68 5.02 6.71
C ASP A 71 18.92 5.73 8.05
N SER A 72 17.87 6.33 8.63
CA SER A 72 17.96 6.96 9.95
C SER A 72 18.30 5.94 11.05
N ILE A 73 17.67 4.76 11.02
CA ILE A 73 17.93 3.67 11.97
C ILE A 73 19.36 3.17 11.82
N ALA A 74 19.83 2.99 10.58
CA ALA A 74 21.21 2.56 10.31
C ALA A 74 22.22 3.60 10.83
N ALA A 75 21.99 4.89 10.57
CA ALA A 75 22.86 5.97 11.05
C ALA A 75 22.91 6.01 12.59
N THR A 76 21.76 5.92 13.26
CA THR A 76 21.71 5.85 14.73
C THR A 76 22.41 4.59 15.25
N LEU A 77 22.28 3.45 14.59
CA LEU A 77 22.95 2.22 15.02
C LEU A 77 24.47 2.37 14.98
N THR A 78 25.02 2.91 13.89
CA THR A 78 26.45 3.18 13.76
C THR A 78 26.94 4.19 14.79
N GLU A 79 26.17 5.25 15.06
CA GLU A 79 26.51 6.22 16.10
C GLU A 79 26.55 5.56 17.49
N ARG A 80 25.58 4.70 17.79
CA ARG A 80 25.53 3.96 19.05
C ARG A 80 26.69 2.99 19.20
N GLU A 81 27.04 2.29 18.13
CA GLU A 81 28.16 1.34 18.11
C GLU A 81 29.48 2.06 18.39
N ASN A 82 29.75 3.16 17.68
CA ASN A 82 30.93 3.99 17.90
C ASN A 82 30.97 4.58 19.31
N LEU A 83 29.83 5.01 19.85
CA LEU A 83 29.76 5.54 21.22
C LEU A 83 30.08 4.45 22.25
N ILE A 84 29.54 3.24 22.08
CA ILE A 84 29.83 2.11 22.97
C ILE A 84 31.31 1.74 22.90
N GLU A 85 31.89 1.70 21.70
CA GLU A 85 33.30 1.38 21.51
C GLU A 85 34.20 2.45 22.15
N SER A 86 33.90 3.74 21.97
CA SER A 86 34.62 4.84 22.62
C SER A 86 34.48 4.78 24.15
N LEU A 87 33.28 4.58 24.69
CA LEU A 87 33.08 4.45 26.13
C LEU A 87 33.86 3.27 26.73
N LEU A 88 33.98 2.16 25.99
CA LEU A 88 34.75 0.99 26.42
C LEU A 88 36.27 1.19 26.27
N HIS A 89 36.70 2.02 25.32
CA HIS A 89 38.11 2.34 25.12
C HIS A 89 38.61 3.38 26.13
N ASP A 90 37.85 4.44 26.33
CA ASP A 90 38.28 5.66 27.01
C ASP A 90 38.08 5.62 28.53
N ASP A 91 37.12 4.83 29.03
CA ASP A 91 36.83 4.75 30.48
C ASP A 91 37.20 3.36 31.08
N PRO A 92 38.30 3.28 31.85
CA PRO A 92 38.72 2.02 32.48
C PRO A 92 37.74 1.51 33.56
N THR A 93 36.92 2.40 34.12
CA THR A 93 35.85 2.04 35.08
C THR A 93 34.75 1.29 34.35
N ILE A 94 34.34 1.78 33.17
CA ILE A 94 33.34 1.12 32.32
C ILE A 94 33.84 -0.24 31.86
N ARG A 95 35.12 -0.35 31.48
CA ARG A 95 35.73 -1.64 31.11
C ARG A 95 35.65 -2.66 32.25
N THR A 96 36.05 -2.26 33.46
CA THR A 96 36.00 -3.13 34.64
C THR A 96 34.58 -3.56 34.97
N TRP A 97 33.61 -2.66 34.83
CA TRP A 97 32.18 -2.95 35.05
C TRP A 97 31.62 -3.91 33.98
N ALA A 98 32.02 -3.73 32.72
CA ALA A 98 31.62 -4.61 31.61
C ALA A 98 32.20 -6.03 31.73
N ASP A 99 33.42 -6.17 32.26
CA ASP A 99 34.08 -7.47 32.48
C ASP A 99 33.57 -8.20 33.74
N THR A 100 32.78 -7.53 34.60
CA THR A 100 32.23 -8.14 35.82
C THR A 100 31.00 -9.00 35.47
N PRO A 101 30.93 -10.28 35.91
CA PRO A 101 29.78 -11.13 35.65
C PRO A 101 28.51 -10.56 36.28
N LEU A 102 27.43 -10.48 35.48
CA LEU A 102 26.14 -9.96 35.95
C LEU A 102 25.60 -10.85 37.09
N PRO A 103 25.04 -10.27 38.15
CA PRO A 103 24.35 -11.02 39.19
C PRO A 103 23.20 -11.87 38.62
N ASP A 104 23.00 -13.08 39.14
CA ASP A 104 22.01 -14.05 38.65
C ASP A 104 20.59 -13.48 38.54
N ALA A 105 20.20 -12.60 39.48
CA ALA A 105 18.91 -11.91 39.45
C ALA A 105 18.70 -11.05 38.19
N VAL A 106 19.77 -10.42 37.69
CA VAL A 106 19.73 -9.60 36.47
C VAL A 106 19.83 -10.49 35.23
N ALA A 107 20.62 -11.56 35.30
CA ALA A 107 20.72 -12.54 34.21
C ALA A 107 19.37 -13.20 33.90
N ARG A 108 18.59 -13.60 34.93
CA ARG A 108 17.24 -14.15 34.75
C ARG A 108 16.26 -13.18 34.11
N LEU A 109 16.43 -11.87 34.26
CA LEU A 109 15.61 -10.88 33.54
C LEU A 109 15.85 -10.92 32.03
N ARG A 110 17.08 -11.25 31.60
CA ARG A 110 17.44 -11.42 30.19
C ARG A 110 17.05 -12.77 29.61
N GLU A 111 16.68 -13.74 30.42
CA GLU A 111 16.06 -14.99 29.96
C GLU A 111 14.56 -14.76 29.77
N HIS A 112 14.18 -14.27 28.59
CA HIS A 112 12.77 -14.14 28.21
C HIS A 112 12.48 -15.14 27.09
N PRO A 113 11.49 -16.04 27.27
CA PRO A 113 11.10 -16.97 26.22
C PRO A 113 10.61 -16.20 24.99
N ALA A 114 10.98 -16.67 23.79
CA ALA A 114 10.67 -16.00 22.54
C ALA A 114 9.16 -15.81 22.37
N ILE A 115 8.71 -14.55 22.40
CA ILE A 115 7.32 -14.20 22.14
C ILE A 115 7.11 -14.21 20.63
N THR A 116 6.33 -15.16 20.13
CA THR A 116 6.04 -15.25 18.69
C THR A 116 4.63 -14.74 18.42
N GLY A 117 4.54 -13.59 17.76
CA GLY A 117 3.27 -12.99 17.34
C GLY A 117 2.70 -11.95 18.32
N ALA A 118 1.82 -11.08 17.78
CA ALA A 118 1.26 -9.93 18.49
C ALA A 118 0.26 -10.33 19.61
N ASP A 119 -0.51 -11.40 19.42
CA ASP A 119 -1.47 -11.88 20.43
C ASP A 119 -0.75 -12.41 21.68
N ALA A 120 0.34 -13.17 21.48
CA ALA A 120 1.19 -13.66 22.56
C ALA A 120 1.83 -12.51 23.37
N TYR A 121 2.13 -11.39 22.69
CA TYR A 121 2.66 -10.20 23.34
C TYR A 121 1.61 -9.50 24.21
N HIS A 122 0.38 -9.34 23.70
CA HIS A 122 -0.72 -8.71 24.42
C HIS A 122 -1.11 -9.51 25.68
N GLN A 123 -1.15 -10.84 25.57
CA GLN A 123 -1.48 -11.72 26.68
C GLN A 123 -0.42 -11.68 27.80
N ARG A 124 0.87 -11.49 27.44
CA ARG A 124 1.97 -11.32 28.40
C ARG A 124 1.87 -10.00 29.15
N LEU A 125 1.58 -8.89 28.46
CA LEU A 125 1.43 -7.58 29.11
C LEU A 125 0.33 -7.59 30.17
N SER A 126 -0.78 -8.29 29.88
CA SER A 126 -1.87 -8.48 30.84
C SER A 126 -1.51 -9.41 32.01
N SER A 127 -0.46 -10.21 31.88
CA SER A 127 -0.04 -11.22 32.85
C SER A 127 1.25 -10.84 33.57
N SER A 128 1.62 -9.55 33.61
CA SER A 128 2.78 -9.08 34.38
C SER A 128 2.56 -9.35 35.87
N ASP A 129 2.91 -10.56 36.30
CA ASP A 129 2.96 -10.98 37.69
C ASP A 129 3.97 -10.07 38.42
N PRO A 130 3.62 -9.52 39.59
CA PRO A 130 4.53 -8.64 40.32
C PRO A 130 5.84 -9.37 40.64
N LEU A 131 6.95 -8.76 40.22
CA LEU A 131 8.29 -9.26 40.54
C LEU A 131 8.46 -9.33 42.07
N PRO A 132 8.94 -10.45 42.64
CA PRO A 132 9.22 -10.52 44.07
C PRO A 132 10.21 -9.41 44.46
N THR A 133 9.90 -8.68 45.52
CA THR A 133 10.78 -7.63 46.03
C THR A 133 12.13 -8.24 46.40
N ALA A 134 13.21 -7.72 45.83
CA ALA A 134 14.56 -8.07 46.24
C ALA A 134 14.80 -7.53 47.65
N GLY A 135 14.58 -8.38 48.65
CA GLY A 135 14.76 -8.04 50.04
C GLY A 135 14.06 -9.03 50.96
N ASP A 136 14.70 -10.17 51.19
CA ASP A 136 14.89 -10.59 52.57
C ASP A 136 16.13 -11.49 52.68
N GLY A 137 17.16 -10.89 53.27
CA GLY A 137 18.46 -11.48 53.52
C GLY A 137 19.15 -10.73 54.64
N THR A 138 18.37 -10.33 55.65
CA THR A 138 18.88 -10.01 56.99
C THR A 138 18.39 -11.11 57.92
N GLN A 139 19.24 -12.09 58.22
CA GLN A 139 19.25 -12.71 59.55
C GLN A 139 20.58 -13.42 59.86
N ASP A 140 21.23 -12.89 60.90
CA ASP A 140 22.29 -13.41 61.78
C ASP A 140 23.71 -13.72 61.27
#